data_AF-A0A822BCX8-F1
#
_entry.id   AF-A0A822BCX8-F1
#
_cell.length_a   1.000
_cell.length_b   1.000
_cell.length_c   1.000
_cell.angle_alpha   90.00
_cell.angle_beta   90.00
_cell.angle_gamma   90.00
#
_symmetry.space_group_name_H-M   'P 1'
#
loop_
_entity.id
_entity.type
_entity.pdbx_description
1 polymer ?
#
loop_
_entity_poly.entity_id
_entity_poly.type
_entity_poly.pdbx_seq_one_letter_code
_entity_poly.pdbx_strand_id
1 'polypeptide(L)'
;MNDLLENGRQLLSKYEDEFAPKVYKAAINENDGPFMKSLKKYFEQQWKIKYGSSNQWFISFLQEYKDTVNYDSVLKRTAEYGHKYFKDCPILSIILQLLFEGIDDKLLDETNAFNDLWCAITNNGLKSIENFSDDKKQSVLLKALHEYYRPKLFELLEKSKIPDEDNLYELALKNVAKYGWLQGLQEVKERIIVKHYNTLRANIPVSSDTSGKQGKLDLIKYLVCLFL
;
A
#
# COMPACT_ATOMS: atom_id res chain seq x y z
N MET A 1 7.11 -12.17 -13.96
CA MET A 1 7.58 -10.86 -14.48
C MET A 1 8.43 -10.26 -13.38
N ASN A 2 9.72 -10.12 -13.66
CA ASN A 2 10.80 -10.39 -12.70
C ASN A 2 11.09 -9.26 -11.70
N ASP A 3 11.49 -9.69 -10.50
CA ASP A 3 12.12 -8.92 -9.43
C ASP A 3 13.21 -7.99 -9.98
N LEU A 4 13.24 -6.73 -9.52
CA LEU A 4 14.16 -5.69 -9.98
C LEU A 4 15.60 -5.96 -9.51
N LEU A 5 15.77 -6.60 -8.35
CA LEU A 5 17.03 -7.15 -7.86
C LEU A 5 17.53 -8.26 -8.80
N GLU A 6 16.67 -9.21 -9.16
CA GLU A 6 17.03 -10.33 -10.02
C GLU A 6 17.40 -9.88 -11.43
N ASN A 7 16.61 -8.97 -12.02
CA ASN A 7 16.95 -8.35 -13.31
C ASN A 7 18.28 -7.59 -13.25
N GLY A 8 18.52 -6.90 -12.13
CA GLY A 8 19.76 -6.18 -11.89
C GLY A 8 20.97 -7.10 -11.79
N ARG A 9 20.86 -8.21 -11.06
CA ARG A 9 21.90 -9.25 -10.96
C ARG A 9 22.18 -9.88 -12.32
N GLN A 10 21.14 -10.22 -13.09
CA GLN A 10 21.27 -10.76 -14.44
C GLN A 10 21.97 -9.80 -15.39
N LEU A 11 21.70 -8.50 -15.30
CA LEU A 11 22.37 -7.48 -16.11
C LEU A 11 23.85 -7.35 -15.71
N LEU A 12 24.14 -7.27 -14.41
CA LEU A 12 25.51 -7.20 -13.89
C LEU A 12 26.35 -8.43 -14.26
N SER A 13 25.73 -9.60 -14.36
CA SER A 13 26.41 -10.84 -14.75
C SER A 13 26.94 -10.83 -16.18
N LYS A 14 26.42 -9.96 -17.05
CA LYS A 14 26.95 -9.79 -18.41
C LYS A 14 28.34 -9.14 -18.45
N TYR A 15 28.75 -8.54 -17.33
CA TYR A 15 30.02 -7.82 -17.19
C TYR A 15 30.95 -8.51 -16.18
N GLU A 16 30.69 -9.75 -15.79
CA GLU A 16 31.45 -10.48 -14.76
C GLU A 16 32.96 -10.47 -15.04
N ASP A 17 33.35 -10.76 -16.29
CA ASP A 17 34.75 -10.84 -16.72
C ASP A 17 35.49 -9.49 -16.67
N GLU A 18 34.77 -8.38 -16.52
CA GLU A 18 35.34 -7.03 -16.37
C GLU A 18 35.71 -6.71 -14.91
N PHE A 19 35.35 -7.57 -13.96
CA PHE A 19 35.60 -7.38 -12.53
C PHE A 19 36.54 -8.43 -11.95
N ALA A 20 37.27 -8.05 -10.89
CA ALA A 20 37.98 -9.03 -10.07
C ALA A 20 36.97 -10.01 -9.43
N PRO A 21 37.16 -11.34 -9.49
CA PRO A 21 36.18 -12.32 -9.04
C PRO A 21 35.71 -12.15 -7.58
N LYS A 22 36.60 -11.71 -6.68
CA LYS A 22 36.26 -11.41 -5.28
C LYS A 22 35.34 -10.19 -5.16
N VAL A 23 35.55 -9.16 -5.98
CA VAL A 23 34.76 -7.92 -5.98
C VAL A 23 33.36 -8.19 -6.55
N TYR A 24 33.28 -8.93 -7.65
CA TYR A 24 32.01 -9.33 -8.26
C TYR A 24 31.16 -10.19 -7.31
N LYS A 25 31.76 -11.22 -6.69
CA LYS A 25 31.04 -12.06 -5.71
C LYS A 25 30.53 -11.26 -4.51
N ALA A 26 31.33 -10.34 -3.98
CA ALA A 26 30.90 -9.47 -2.89
C ALA A 26 29.76 -8.52 -3.32
N ALA A 27 29.74 -8.08 -4.58
CA ALA A 27 28.72 -7.19 -5.11
C ALA A 27 27.35 -7.87 -5.30
N ILE A 28 27.31 -9.16 -5.67
CA ILE A 28 26.08 -9.84 -6.14
C ILE A 28 25.46 -10.79 -5.12
N ASN A 29 26.27 -11.54 -4.36
CA ASN A 29 25.78 -12.69 -3.58
C ASN A 29 25.28 -12.35 -2.18
N GLU A 30 25.52 -11.13 -1.69
CA GLU A 30 25.05 -10.72 -0.37
C GLU A 30 23.74 -9.94 -0.50
N ASN A 31 22.70 -10.36 0.23
CA ASN A 31 21.44 -9.62 0.35
C ASN A 31 21.61 -8.24 0.99
N ASP A 32 22.78 -7.95 1.56
CA ASP A 32 23.21 -6.62 2.03
C ASP A 32 24.49 -6.12 1.35
N GLY A 33 24.81 -6.70 0.19
CA GLY A 33 25.97 -6.34 -0.61
C GLY A 33 25.89 -4.92 -1.20
N PRO A 34 26.99 -4.42 -1.78
CA PRO A 34 27.05 -3.10 -2.44
C PRO A 34 25.92 -2.83 -3.45
N PHE A 35 25.46 -3.86 -4.16
CA PHE A 35 24.36 -3.73 -5.12
C PHE A 35 23.02 -3.42 -4.42
N MET A 36 22.67 -4.20 -3.38
CA MET A 36 21.47 -3.94 -2.60
C MET A 36 21.52 -2.55 -1.94
N LYS A 37 22.67 -2.16 -1.37
CA LYS A 37 22.86 -0.82 -0.80
C LYS A 37 22.59 0.29 -1.82
N SER A 38 23.06 0.11 -3.06
CA SER A 38 22.82 1.05 -4.14
C SER A 38 21.35 1.11 -4.55
N LEU A 39 20.66 -0.03 -4.63
CA LEU A 39 19.23 -0.11 -4.90
C LEU A 39 18.40 0.56 -3.80
N LYS A 40 18.66 0.25 -2.52
CA LYS A 40 18.01 0.88 -1.36
C LYS A 40 18.14 2.41 -1.43
N LYS A 41 19.34 2.92 -1.69
CA LYS A 41 19.60 4.37 -1.86
C LYS A 41 18.86 4.96 -3.06
N TYR A 42 18.83 4.25 -4.18
CA TYR A 42 18.08 4.65 -5.37
C TYR A 42 16.59 4.81 -5.06
N PHE A 43 15.95 3.83 -4.43
CA PHE A 43 14.52 3.93 -4.10
C PHE A 43 14.22 5.06 -3.12
N GLU A 44 15.04 5.25 -2.08
CA GLU A 44 14.87 6.38 -1.17
C GLU A 44 14.93 7.73 -1.91
N GLN A 45 15.87 7.88 -2.86
CA GLN A 45 15.98 9.08 -3.68
C GLN A 45 14.77 9.25 -4.62
N GLN A 46 14.34 8.17 -5.28
CA GLN A 46 13.20 8.21 -6.19
C GLN A 46 11.91 8.58 -5.47
N TRP A 47 11.68 8.09 -4.25
CA TRP A 47 10.52 8.49 -3.45
C TRP A 47 10.53 9.99 -3.17
N LYS A 48 11.67 10.55 -2.75
CA LYS A 48 11.81 11.99 -2.51
C LYS A 48 11.58 12.82 -3.77
N ILE A 49 12.14 12.40 -4.91
CA ILE A 49 11.98 13.11 -6.19
C ILE A 49 10.52 13.06 -6.66
N LYS A 50 9.90 11.88 -6.65
CA LYS A 50 8.55 11.66 -7.19
C LYS A 50 7.45 12.26 -6.32
N TYR A 51 7.61 12.22 -5.01
CA TYR A 51 6.56 12.57 -4.06
C TYR A 51 6.85 13.84 -3.25
N GLY A 52 8.06 14.39 -3.32
CA GLY A 52 8.45 15.55 -2.50
C GLY A 52 7.67 16.84 -2.77
N SER A 53 7.16 17.03 -3.98
CA SER A 53 6.34 18.20 -4.33
C SER A 53 4.83 17.97 -4.14
N SER A 54 4.35 16.75 -4.35
CA SER A 54 2.92 16.41 -4.38
C SER A 54 2.40 15.77 -3.09
N ASN A 55 3.29 15.17 -2.29
CA ASN A 55 2.96 14.38 -1.10
C ASN A 55 3.99 14.62 0.00
N GLN A 56 4.15 15.88 0.42
CA GLN A 56 5.12 16.26 1.47
C GLN A 56 4.91 15.46 2.76
N TRP A 57 3.66 15.16 3.11
CA TRP A 57 3.32 14.34 4.27
C TRP A 57 3.95 12.94 4.21
N PHE A 58 4.04 12.34 3.01
CA PHE A 58 4.63 11.03 2.82
C PHE A 58 6.15 11.07 3.02
N ILE A 59 6.80 12.15 2.59
CA ILE A 59 8.24 12.35 2.82
C ILE A 59 8.54 12.54 4.31
N SER A 60 7.75 13.36 5.02
CA SER A 60 7.87 13.49 6.47
C SER A 60 7.67 12.16 7.18
N PHE A 61 6.70 11.36 6.74
CA PHE A 61 6.48 10.01 7.26
C PHE A 61 7.69 9.09 7.06
N LEU A 62 8.27 9.06 5.85
CA LEU A 62 9.48 8.25 5.62
C LEU A 62 10.65 8.68 6.51
N GLN A 63 10.75 9.98 6.83
CA GLN A 63 11.77 10.48 7.76
C GLN A 63 11.54 10.00 9.19
N GLU A 64 10.29 10.00 9.67
CA GLU A 64 9.95 9.50 11.01
C GLU A 64 10.29 8.01 11.19
N TYR A 65 10.16 7.21 10.13
CA TYR A 65 10.45 5.78 10.17
C TYR A 65 11.90 5.44 9.84
N LYS A 66 12.70 6.40 9.37
CA LYS A 66 14.03 6.15 8.80
C LYS A 66 14.98 5.40 9.73
N ASP A 67 14.87 5.65 11.02
CA ASP A 67 15.74 5.07 12.05
C ASP A 67 15.16 3.78 12.67
N THR A 68 14.03 3.29 12.16
CA THR A 68 13.41 2.04 12.60
C THR A 68 13.99 0.84 11.84
N VAL A 69 14.08 -0.32 12.51
CA VAL A 69 14.53 -1.60 11.89
C VAL A 69 13.65 -1.99 10.68
N ASN A 70 12.38 -1.54 10.68
CA ASN A 70 11.44 -1.81 9.60
C ASN A 70 11.77 -1.06 8.31
N TYR A 71 12.43 0.11 8.37
CA TYR A 71 12.65 0.94 7.19
C TYR A 71 13.62 0.33 6.17
N ASP A 72 14.73 -0.23 6.65
CA ASP A 72 15.69 -0.93 5.78
C ASP A 72 15.05 -2.18 5.14
N SER A 73 14.23 -2.90 5.91
CA SER A 73 13.47 -4.05 5.43
C SER A 73 12.47 -3.65 4.34
N VAL A 74 11.81 -2.50 4.47
CA VAL A 74 10.90 -1.98 3.44
C VAL A 74 11.64 -1.56 2.17
N LEU A 75 12.81 -0.95 2.29
CA LEU A 75 13.63 -0.63 1.11
C LEU A 75 14.10 -1.90 0.38
N LYS A 76 14.49 -2.92 1.14
CA LYS A 76 14.86 -4.24 0.60
C LYS A 76 13.68 -4.87 -0.15
N ARG A 77 12.50 -4.98 0.49
CA ARG A 77 11.28 -5.51 -0.14
C ARG A 77 10.81 -4.68 -1.34
N THR A 78 11.01 -3.36 -1.31
CA THR A 78 10.73 -2.50 -2.47
C THR A 78 11.62 -2.88 -3.65
N ALA A 79 12.90 -3.14 -3.39
CA ALA A 79 13.84 -3.55 -4.42
C ALA A 79 13.53 -4.93 -4.99
N GLU A 80 13.11 -5.86 -4.13
CA GLU A 80 12.79 -7.24 -4.51
C GLU A 80 11.40 -7.33 -5.21
N TYR A 81 10.38 -6.70 -4.64
CA TYR A 81 8.99 -6.97 -5.01
C TYR A 81 8.18 -5.74 -5.43
N GLY A 82 8.77 -4.54 -5.39
CA GLY A 82 8.04 -3.29 -5.64
C GLY A 82 7.35 -3.26 -7.00
N HIS A 83 7.97 -3.83 -8.04
CA HIS A 83 7.35 -3.87 -9.37
C HIS A 83 6.06 -4.72 -9.42
N LYS A 84 5.98 -5.77 -8.61
CA LYS A 84 4.83 -6.69 -8.54
C LYS A 84 3.67 -6.06 -7.77
N TYR A 85 3.95 -5.45 -6.62
CA TYR A 85 2.90 -5.04 -5.68
C TYR A 85 2.59 -3.54 -5.67
N PHE A 86 3.48 -2.67 -6.18
CA PHE A 86 3.36 -1.22 -5.97
C PHE A 86 2.88 -0.46 -7.21
N LYS A 87 2.52 -1.16 -8.29
CA LYS A 87 2.30 -0.58 -9.61
C LYS A 87 1.18 0.48 -9.61
N ASP A 88 0.07 0.16 -8.95
CA ASP A 88 -1.10 1.03 -8.95
C ASP A 88 -1.11 1.99 -7.75
N CYS A 89 -0.53 1.58 -6.61
CA CYS A 89 -0.66 2.30 -5.35
C CYS A 89 0.62 2.27 -4.51
N PRO A 90 1.71 2.90 -4.99
CA PRO A 90 3.04 2.77 -4.40
C PRO A 90 3.16 3.34 -2.98
N ILE A 91 2.57 4.51 -2.73
CA ILE A 91 2.61 5.16 -1.40
C ILE A 91 1.93 4.27 -0.35
N LEU A 92 0.70 3.83 -0.63
CA LEU A 92 -0.05 3.00 0.30
C LEU A 92 0.65 1.65 0.51
N SER A 93 1.26 1.07 -0.53
CA SER A 93 2.03 -0.17 -0.39
C SER A 93 3.22 -0.05 0.56
N ILE A 94 3.94 1.06 0.49
CA ILE A 94 5.08 1.34 1.38
C ILE A 94 4.61 1.56 2.81
N ILE A 95 3.51 2.31 2.98
CA ILE A 95 2.92 2.58 4.29
C ILE A 95 2.48 1.28 4.96
N LEU A 96 1.78 0.39 4.25
CA LEU A 96 1.38 -0.90 4.82
C LEU A 96 2.59 -1.69 5.31
N GLN A 97 3.66 -1.78 4.53
CA GLN A 97 4.85 -2.52 4.98
C GLN A 97 5.57 -1.87 6.17
N LEU A 98 5.43 -0.56 6.39
CA LEU A 98 6.00 0.14 7.55
C LEU A 98 5.13 0.01 8.81
N LEU A 99 3.84 -0.25 8.64
CA LEU A 99 2.86 -0.32 9.73
C LEU A 99 2.74 -1.72 10.34
N PHE A 100 2.97 -2.78 9.57
CA PHE A 100 2.87 -4.15 10.03
C PHE A 100 4.26 -4.76 10.25
N GLU A 101 4.63 -4.94 11.52
CA GLU A 101 5.81 -5.73 11.92
C GLU A 101 5.57 -7.22 11.62
N GLY A 102 6.60 -7.94 11.17
CA GLY A 102 6.50 -9.40 10.96
C GLY A 102 5.72 -9.84 9.72
N ILE A 103 5.56 -8.97 8.71
CA ILE A 103 5.31 -9.43 7.32
C ILE A 103 6.61 -10.08 6.82
N ASP A 104 6.97 -11.22 7.41
CA ASP A 104 8.23 -11.90 7.14
C ASP A 104 8.18 -12.55 5.76
N ASP A 105 9.32 -12.52 5.07
CA ASP A 105 9.51 -12.69 3.63
C ASP A 105 8.88 -13.97 2.99
N LYS A 106 8.46 -14.97 3.77
CA LYS A 106 7.68 -16.13 3.29
C LYS A 106 6.16 -15.90 3.20
N LEU A 107 5.57 -15.15 4.13
CA LEU A 107 4.13 -14.82 4.10
C LEU A 107 3.79 -13.96 2.87
N LEU A 108 4.73 -13.15 2.38
CA LEU A 108 4.55 -12.36 1.15
C LEU A 108 4.42 -13.22 -0.11
N ASP A 109 5.13 -14.34 -0.17
CA ASP A 109 5.09 -15.25 -1.31
C ASP A 109 4.02 -16.35 -1.14
N GLU A 110 3.66 -16.74 0.08
CA GLU A 110 2.76 -17.86 0.36
C GLU A 110 1.29 -17.48 0.57
N THR A 111 0.95 -16.31 1.14
CA THR A 111 -0.42 -16.11 1.68
C THR A 111 -1.26 -15.01 1.04
N ASN A 112 -0.89 -14.40 -0.09
CA ASN A 112 -1.63 -13.24 -0.64
C ASN A 112 -1.88 -12.14 0.42
N ALA A 113 -1.17 -12.12 1.55
CA ALA A 113 -1.53 -11.32 2.72
C ALA A 113 -1.55 -9.83 2.39
N PHE A 114 -0.67 -9.38 1.50
CA PHE A 114 -0.67 -8.00 1.01
C PHE A 114 -1.93 -7.69 0.18
N ASN A 115 -2.34 -8.59 -0.71
CA ASN A 115 -3.56 -8.44 -1.51
C ASN A 115 -4.81 -8.50 -0.63
N ASP A 116 -4.82 -9.36 0.39
CA ASP A 116 -5.92 -9.49 1.34
C ASP A 116 -6.03 -8.27 2.24
N LEU A 117 -4.91 -7.75 2.74
CA LEU A 117 -4.84 -6.52 3.52
C LEU A 117 -5.25 -5.31 2.66
N TRP A 118 -4.74 -5.24 1.43
CA TRP A 118 -5.14 -4.26 0.43
C TRP A 118 -6.65 -4.30 0.17
N CYS A 119 -7.20 -5.49 -0.10
CA CYS A 119 -8.62 -5.72 -0.34
C CYS A 119 -9.45 -5.36 0.90
N ALA A 120 -8.97 -5.72 2.10
CA ALA A 120 -9.65 -5.41 3.35
C ALA A 120 -9.74 -3.89 3.57
N ILE A 121 -8.65 -3.17 3.34
CA ILE A 121 -8.57 -1.72 3.51
C ILE A 121 -9.34 -0.99 2.42
N THR A 122 -9.25 -1.43 1.17
CA THR A 122 -9.95 -0.81 0.03
C THR A 122 -11.47 -0.96 0.12
N ASN A 123 -11.95 -2.10 0.64
CA ASN A 123 -13.40 -2.37 0.71
C ASN A 123 -14.02 -2.04 2.06
N ASN A 124 -13.28 -2.19 3.17
CA ASN A 124 -13.79 -2.03 4.54
C ASN A 124 -13.10 -0.89 5.32
N GLY A 125 -12.18 -0.15 4.68
CA GLY A 125 -11.52 1.02 5.25
C GLY A 125 -10.54 0.71 6.38
N LEU A 126 -10.10 1.76 7.05
CA LEU A 126 -9.17 1.70 8.18
C LEU A 126 -9.66 0.81 9.34
N LYS A 127 -10.97 0.77 9.59
CA LYS A 127 -11.55 -0.01 10.70
C LYS A 127 -11.20 -1.49 10.64
N SER A 128 -10.96 -2.03 9.45
CA SER A 128 -10.54 -3.43 9.27
C SER A 128 -9.16 -3.75 9.85
N ILE A 129 -8.36 -2.72 10.16
CA ILE A 129 -6.98 -2.86 10.63
C ILE A 129 -6.65 -2.02 11.87
N GLU A 130 -7.64 -1.36 12.48
CA GLU A 130 -7.47 -0.57 13.73
C GLU A 130 -6.86 -1.40 14.86
N ASN A 131 -7.10 -2.72 14.89
CA ASN A 131 -6.54 -3.64 15.89
C ASN A 131 -5.02 -3.85 15.78
N PHE A 132 -4.39 -3.41 14.69
CA PHE A 132 -2.98 -3.68 14.39
C PHE A 132 -2.09 -2.42 14.43
N SER A 133 -2.66 -1.25 14.75
CA SER A 133 -1.97 0.02 14.62
C SER A 133 -2.06 0.86 15.89
N ASP A 134 -0.90 1.38 16.33
CA ASP A 134 -0.78 2.46 17.30
C ASP A 134 -1.55 3.72 16.83
N ASP A 135 -2.09 4.51 17.74
CA ASP A 135 -2.93 5.68 17.45
C ASP A 135 -2.21 6.72 16.57
N LYS A 136 -0.90 6.89 16.78
CA LYS A 136 -0.07 7.78 15.93
C LYS A 136 0.02 7.27 14.48
N LYS A 137 0.19 5.97 14.32
CA LYS A 137 0.23 5.24 13.04
C LYS A 137 -1.11 5.30 12.31
N GLN A 138 -2.22 5.23 13.04
CA GLN A 138 -3.57 5.36 12.48
C GLN A 138 -3.80 6.72 11.82
N SER A 139 -3.29 7.81 12.41
CA SER A 139 -3.46 9.15 11.83
C SER A 139 -2.79 9.30 10.45
N VAL A 140 -1.67 8.60 10.23
CA VAL A 140 -0.93 8.67 8.97
C VAL A 140 -1.54 7.76 7.93
N LEU A 141 -1.95 6.56 8.32
CA LEU A 141 -2.67 5.66 7.43
C LEU A 141 -4.00 6.27 6.97
N LEU A 142 -4.71 6.95 7.87
CA LEU A 142 -5.91 7.69 7.50
C LEU A 142 -5.62 8.76 6.44
N LYS A 143 -4.54 9.54 6.60
CA LYS A 143 -4.11 10.52 5.59
C LYS A 143 -3.77 9.86 4.25
N ALA A 144 -3.08 8.73 4.28
CA ALA A 144 -2.76 7.96 3.07
C ALA A 144 -4.01 7.47 2.35
N LEU A 145 -5.00 6.99 3.11
CA LEU A 145 -6.27 6.54 2.58
C LEU A 145 -7.10 7.70 2.01
N HIS A 146 -7.06 8.87 2.66
CA HIS A 146 -7.66 10.09 2.11
C HIS A 146 -7.07 10.38 0.72
N GLU A 147 -5.76 10.45 0.60
CA GLU A 147 -5.12 10.74 -0.69
C GLU A 147 -5.36 9.64 -1.74
N TYR A 148 -5.45 8.38 -1.30
CA TYR A 148 -5.76 7.27 -2.19
C TYR A 148 -7.18 7.35 -2.77
N TYR A 149 -8.20 7.56 -1.93
CA TYR A 149 -9.60 7.59 -2.37
C TYR A 149 -10.00 8.89 -3.05
N ARG A 150 -9.38 10.02 -2.68
CA ARG A 150 -9.79 11.37 -3.07
C ARG A 150 -10.03 11.54 -4.57
N PRO A 151 -9.09 11.22 -5.49
CA PRO A 151 -9.30 11.47 -6.91
C PRO A 151 -10.51 10.72 -7.45
N LYS A 152 -10.63 9.43 -7.08
CA LYS A 152 -11.71 8.58 -7.60
C LYS A 152 -13.06 8.93 -6.99
N LEU A 153 -13.09 9.21 -5.69
CA LEU A 153 -14.32 9.57 -5.00
C LEU A 153 -14.88 10.87 -5.58
N PHE A 154 -14.04 11.88 -5.76
CA PHE A 154 -14.50 13.19 -6.23
C PHE A 154 -14.99 13.09 -7.69
N GLU A 155 -14.28 12.34 -8.54
CA GLU A 155 -14.73 12.01 -9.89
C GLU A 155 -16.12 11.34 -9.90
N LEU A 156 -16.36 10.40 -8.98
CA LEU A 156 -17.64 9.67 -8.89
C LEU A 156 -18.77 10.57 -8.39
N LEU A 157 -18.51 11.43 -7.42
CA LEU A 157 -19.48 12.40 -6.89
C LEU A 157 -19.89 13.40 -7.98
N GLU A 158 -18.91 13.93 -8.72
CA GLU A 158 -19.14 14.84 -9.85
C GLU A 158 -19.94 14.17 -10.97
N LYS A 159 -19.53 12.97 -11.40
CA LYS A 159 -20.25 12.19 -12.43
C LYS A 159 -21.69 11.87 -12.01
N SER A 160 -21.92 11.70 -10.72
CA SER A 160 -23.25 11.45 -10.15
C SER A 160 -24.08 12.73 -9.95
N LYS A 161 -23.53 13.90 -10.31
CA LYS A 161 -24.15 15.22 -10.17
C LYS A 161 -24.51 15.55 -8.72
N ILE A 162 -23.66 15.12 -7.79
CA ILE A 162 -23.79 15.44 -6.37
C ILE A 162 -23.04 16.76 -6.14
N PRO A 163 -23.70 17.85 -5.74
CA PRO A 163 -23.00 19.09 -5.42
C PRO A 163 -22.22 18.95 -4.12
N ASP A 164 -21.10 19.68 -4.01
CA ASP A 164 -20.34 19.76 -2.76
C ASP A 164 -20.94 20.83 -1.82
N GLU A 165 -22.14 20.54 -1.31
CA GLU A 165 -22.80 21.38 -0.30
C GLU A 165 -22.36 20.96 1.10
N ASP A 166 -22.13 21.93 1.99
CA ASP A 166 -21.73 21.70 3.38
C ASP A 166 -20.52 20.75 3.54
N ASN A 167 -19.56 20.85 2.62
CA ASN A 167 -18.33 20.06 2.62
C ASN A 167 -18.58 18.54 2.57
N LEU A 168 -19.62 18.14 1.81
CA LEU A 168 -20.03 16.75 1.62
C LEU A 168 -18.90 15.88 1.05
N TYR A 169 -18.07 16.43 0.17
CA TYR A 169 -16.99 15.68 -0.48
C TYR A 169 -15.94 15.24 0.54
N GLU A 170 -15.50 16.13 1.43
CA GLU A 170 -14.55 15.79 2.50
C GLU A 170 -15.18 14.87 3.55
N LEU A 171 -16.48 15.04 3.85
CA LEU A 171 -17.19 14.13 4.74
C LEU A 171 -17.25 12.72 4.16
N ALA A 172 -17.59 12.59 2.88
CA ALA A 172 -17.60 11.32 2.16
C ALA A 172 -16.19 10.71 2.13
N LEU A 173 -15.15 11.53 1.90
CA LEU A 173 -13.76 11.07 1.90
C LEU A 173 -13.35 10.47 3.25
N LYS A 174 -13.67 11.18 4.34
CA LYS A 174 -13.39 10.71 5.71
C LYS A 174 -14.10 9.39 6.00
N ASN A 175 -15.37 9.28 5.60
CA ASN A 175 -16.15 8.07 5.83
C ASN A 175 -15.67 6.89 4.97
N VAL A 176 -15.32 7.12 3.71
CA VAL A 176 -14.76 6.09 2.81
C VAL A 176 -13.38 5.64 3.30
N ALA A 177 -12.53 6.55 3.73
CA ALA A 177 -11.23 6.18 4.30
C ALA A 177 -11.38 5.33 5.58
N LYS A 178 -12.36 5.65 6.42
CA LYS A 178 -12.59 4.95 7.69
C LYS A 178 -13.27 3.60 7.53
N TYR A 179 -14.30 3.52 6.69
CA TYR A 179 -15.20 2.36 6.61
C TYR A 179 -15.21 1.66 5.24
N GLY A 180 -14.46 2.16 4.27
CA GLY A 180 -14.44 1.66 2.90
C GLY A 180 -15.60 2.20 2.07
N TRP A 181 -15.64 1.87 0.77
CA TRP A 181 -16.57 2.47 -0.18
C TRP A 181 -18.05 2.33 0.19
N LEU A 182 -18.53 1.09 0.37
CA LEU A 182 -19.96 0.83 0.52
C LEU A 182 -20.50 1.39 1.84
N GLN A 183 -19.81 1.11 2.94
CA GLN A 183 -20.22 1.58 4.25
C GLN A 183 -19.99 3.08 4.39
N GLY A 184 -18.84 3.59 3.93
CA GLY A 184 -18.51 5.01 4.02
C GLY A 184 -19.47 5.91 3.23
N LEU A 185 -19.90 5.47 2.04
CA LEU A 185 -20.90 6.21 1.26
C LEU A 185 -22.32 6.08 1.83
N GLN A 186 -22.62 4.97 2.51
CA GLN A 186 -23.91 4.82 3.20
C GLN A 186 -24.09 5.85 4.32
N GLU A 187 -23.01 6.25 5.01
CA GLU A 187 -23.02 7.28 6.06
C GLU A 187 -23.40 8.68 5.56
N VAL A 188 -23.28 8.94 4.25
CA VAL A 188 -23.65 10.25 3.65
C VAL A 188 -24.95 10.20 2.86
N LYS A 189 -25.63 9.04 2.83
CA LYS A 189 -26.82 8.81 2.01
C LYS A 189 -27.94 9.82 2.29
N GLU A 190 -28.17 10.18 3.54
CA GLU A 190 -29.25 11.11 3.93
C GLU A 190 -29.02 12.54 3.43
N ARG A 191 -27.78 12.89 3.10
CA ARG A 191 -27.39 14.20 2.55
C ARG A 191 -27.44 14.26 1.03
N ILE A 192 -27.81 13.16 0.37
CA ILE A 192 -27.77 13.03 -1.09
C ILE A 192 -29.17 12.68 -1.60
N ILE A 193 -29.59 13.33 -2.68
CA ILE A 193 -30.83 12.98 -3.39
C ILE A 193 -30.78 11.51 -3.82
N VAL A 194 -31.82 10.73 -3.49
CA VAL A 194 -31.90 9.27 -3.71
C VAL A 194 -31.47 8.84 -5.11
N LYS A 195 -31.88 9.57 -6.15
CA LYS A 195 -31.50 9.29 -7.54
C LYS A 195 -29.98 9.37 -7.75
N HIS A 196 -29.34 10.42 -7.25
CA HIS A 196 -27.89 10.61 -7.36
C HIS A 196 -27.13 9.56 -6.53
N TYR A 197 -27.63 9.23 -5.34
CA TYR A 197 -27.06 8.16 -4.52
C TYR A 197 -27.09 6.80 -5.23
N ASN A 198 -28.20 6.46 -5.88
CA ASN A 198 -28.30 5.20 -6.63
C ASN A 198 -27.33 5.16 -7.82
N THR A 199 -27.16 6.29 -8.52
CA THR A 199 -26.14 6.43 -9.58
C THR A 199 -24.73 6.26 -9.03
N LEU A 200 -24.41 6.91 -7.91
CA LEU A 200 -23.12 6.80 -7.25
C LEU A 200 -22.82 5.34 -6.88
N ARG A 201 -23.77 4.69 -6.20
CA ARG A 201 -23.65 3.31 -5.74
C ARG A 201 -23.38 2.32 -6.88
N ALA A 202 -24.03 2.53 -8.03
CA ALA A 202 -23.84 1.67 -9.21
C ALA A 202 -22.44 1.78 -9.83
N ASN A 203 -21.72 2.86 -9.56
CA ASN A 203 -20.40 3.15 -10.15
C ASN A 203 -19.23 2.97 -9.17
N ILE A 204 -19.50 2.44 -7.96
CA ILE A 204 -18.44 2.20 -6.97
C ILE A 204 -17.48 1.12 -7.52
N PRO A 205 -16.16 1.39 -7.53
CA PRO A 205 -15.18 0.38 -7.86
C PRO A 205 -15.13 -0.66 -6.75
N VAL A 206 -15.62 -1.87 -7.03
CA VAL A 206 -15.40 -3.04 -6.16
C VAL A 206 -14.10 -3.68 -6.62
N SER A 207 -13.13 -3.86 -5.72
CA SER A 207 -11.89 -4.53 -6.09
C SER A 207 -12.21 -5.97 -6.51
N SER A 208 -11.96 -6.30 -7.78
CA SER A 208 -12.36 -7.58 -8.37
C SER A 208 -11.39 -8.74 -8.13
N ASP A 209 -10.44 -8.62 -7.20
CA ASP A 209 -9.55 -9.73 -6.79
C ASP A 209 -10.31 -10.75 -5.93
N THR A 210 -11.34 -11.34 -6.53
CA THR A 210 -12.08 -12.51 -6.06
C THR A 210 -11.60 -13.78 -6.77
N SER A 211 -10.36 -13.82 -7.24
CA SER A 211 -9.61 -15.07 -7.42
C SER A 211 -9.23 -15.66 -6.05
N GLY A 212 -10.29 -16.00 -5.29
CA GLY A 212 -10.23 -16.41 -3.90
C GLY A 212 -11.61 -16.42 -3.27
N LYS A 213 -12.62 -16.98 -3.97
CA LYS A 213 -13.84 -17.43 -3.30
C LYS A 213 -13.42 -18.22 -2.05
N GLN A 214 -13.99 -17.86 -0.89
CA GLN A 214 -13.80 -18.54 0.41
C GLN A 214 -12.68 -18.09 1.37
N GLY A 215 -11.98 -16.95 1.19
CA GLY A 215 -10.95 -16.53 2.17
C GLY A 215 -11.48 -15.92 3.49
N LYS A 216 -12.72 -15.40 3.50
CA LYS A 216 -13.32 -14.65 4.62
C LYS A 216 -13.58 -15.45 5.90
N LEU A 217 -13.49 -16.78 5.87
CA LEU A 217 -13.63 -17.62 7.06
C LEU A 217 -12.29 -18.18 7.58
N ASP A 218 -11.22 -18.12 6.79
CA ASP A 218 -9.98 -18.83 7.12
C ASP A 218 -8.92 -17.93 7.75
N LEU A 219 -8.88 -16.61 7.47
CA LEU A 219 -7.98 -15.69 8.19
C LEU A 219 -8.36 -15.56 9.67
N ILE A 220 -9.67 -15.57 9.97
CA ILE A 220 -10.19 -15.58 11.34
C ILE A 220 -9.94 -16.93 12.02
N LYS A 221 -10.04 -18.06 11.30
CA LYS A 221 -9.67 -19.38 11.85
C LYS A 221 -8.17 -19.52 12.09
N TYR A 222 -7.33 -18.95 11.23
CA TYR A 222 -5.86 -19.00 11.38
C TYR A 222 -5.39 -18.18 12.58
N LEU A 223 -6.02 -17.02 12.84
CA LEU A 223 -5.73 -16.18 14.00
C LEU A 223 -6.26 -16.76 15.32
N VAL A 224 -7.31 -17.58 15.28
CA VAL A 224 -7.82 -18.30 16.47
C VAL A 224 -6.97 -19.54 16.81
N CYS A 225 -6.25 -20.12 15.85
CA CYS A 225 -5.32 -21.24 16.12
C CYS A 225 -3.92 -20.82 16.61
N LEU A 226 -3.58 -19.52 16.62
CA LEU A 226 -2.30 -19.01 17.14
C LEU A 226 -2.36 -18.61 18.63
N PHE A 227 -3.52 -18.74 19.27
CA PHE A 227 -3.72 -18.43 20.70
C PHE A 227 -4.48 -19.55 21.46
N LEU A 228 -4.34 -20.80 21.01
CA LEU A 228 -4.63 -22.02 21.79
C LEU A 228 -3.49 -23.03 21.66
#